data_AF-A0A353D2A9-F1
#
_entry.id   AF-A0A353D2A9-F1
#
_cell.length_a   1.000
_cell.length_b   1.000
_cell.length_c   1.000
_cell.angle_alpha   90.00
_cell.angle_beta   90.00
_cell.angle_gamma   90.00
#
_symmetry.space_group_name_H-M   'P 1'
#
loop_
_entity.id
_entity.type
_entity.pdbx_description
1 polymer ?
#
loop_
_entity_poly.entity_id
_entity_poly.type
_entity_poly.pdbx_seq_one_letter_code
_entity_poly.pdbx_strand_id
1 'polypeptide(L)' 'CRSFRGAIVSTSANLNGRPPALSAKQVQHEFADGDIDVILEGRLGGLEKPTRIIDALTGTVCR' A
#
# COMPACT_ATOMS: atom_id res chain seq x y z
N CYS A 1 -0.12 10.86 -7.64
CA CYS A 1 0.12 12.17 -6.97
C CYS A 1 0.12 13.36 -7.93
N ARG A 2 0.91 13.39 -9.02
CA ARG A 2 0.99 14.56 -9.93
C ARG A 2 -0.36 15.05 -10.45
N SER A 3 -1.17 14.14 -11.01
CA SER A 3 -2.52 14.50 -11.50
C SER A 3 -3.47 14.93 -10.38
N PHE A 4 -3.33 14.33 -9.18
CA PHE A 4 -4.09 14.69 -7.97
C PHE A 4 -3.64 16.03 -7.35
N ARG A 5 -2.43 16.52 -7.72
CA ARG A 5 -1.82 17.77 -7.19
C ARG A 5 -1.67 17.80 -5.67
N GLY A 6 -1.44 16.64 -5.06
CA GLY A 6 -1.28 16.51 -3.61
C GLY A 6 -0.59 15.21 -3.20
N ALA A 7 -0.31 15.10 -1.90
CA ALA A 7 0.12 13.86 -1.28
C ALA A 7 -1.04 12.85 -1.22
N ILE A 8 -0.72 11.57 -1.29
CA ILE A 8 -1.67 10.47 -1.14
C ILE A 8 -1.31 9.73 0.14
N VAL A 9 -2.28 9.57 1.03
CA VAL A 9 -2.12 8.66 2.17
C VAL A 9 -2.14 7.24 1.62
N SER A 10 -1.09 6.48 1.90
CA SER A 10 -0.93 5.13 1.36
C SER A 10 -0.54 4.18 2.49
N THR A 11 -1.21 3.03 2.52
CA THR A 11 -0.89 1.89 3.38
C THR A 11 -0.87 0.61 2.54
N SER A 12 -0.42 -0.49 3.10
CA SER A 12 -0.53 -1.80 2.45
C SER A 12 -2.00 -2.18 2.25
N ALA A 13 -2.32 -2.77 1.10
CA ALA A 13 -3.69 -3.16 0.74
C ALA A 13 -4.07 -4.48 1.45
N ASN A 14 -4.43 -4.39 2.73
CA ASN A 14 -4.88 -5.54 3.52
C ASN A 14 -5.82 -5.13 4.65
N LEU A 15 -6.64 -6.09 5.07
CA LEU A 15 -7.29 -6.04 6.38
C LEU A 15 -6.24 -6.18 7.49
N ASN A 16 -6.52 -5.59 8.65
CA ASN A 16 -5.59 -5.62 9.78
C ASN A 16 -5.23 -7.08 10.15
N GLY A 17 -3.93 -7.33 10.37
CA GLY A 17 -3.42 -8.65 10.71
C GLY A 17 -3.27 -9.63 9.54
N ARG A 18 -3.71 -9.27 8.33
CA ARG A 18 -3.54 -10.11 7.12
C ARG A 18 -2.33 -9.69 6.28
N PRO A 19 -1.76 -10.60 5.48
CA PRO A 19 -0.75 -10.25 4.47
C PRO A 19 -1.29 -9.23 3.45
N PRO A 20 -0.43 -8.40 2.84
CA PRO A 20 -0.82 -7.51 1.75
C PRO A 20 -1.27 -8.29 0.51
N ALA A 21 -2.36 -7.84 -0.12
CA ALA A 21 -2.73 -8.28 -1.45
C ALA A 21 -1.68 -7.80 -2.47
N LEU A 22 -1.26 -8.70 -3.36
CA LEU A 22 -0.23 -8.50 -4.39
C LEU A 22 -0.80 -8.48 -5.81
N SER A 23 -2.13 -8.49 -5.96
CA SER A 23 -2.82 -8.40 -7.24
C SER A 23 -4.21 -7.78 -7.07
N ALA A 24 -4.74 -7.18 -8.13
CA ALA A 24 -6.11 -6.64 -8.12
C ALA A 24 -7.15 -7.72 -7.77
N LYS A 25 -6.95 -8.95 -8.26
CA LYS A 25 -7.81 -10.10 -7.94
C LYS A 25 -7.81 -10.45 -6.44
N GLN A 26 -6.64 -10.38 -5.79
CA GLN A 26 -6.57 -10.59 -4.34
C GLN A 26 -7.27 -9.48 -3.57
N VAL A 27 -7.11 -8.21 -4.00
CA VAL A 27 -7.85 -7.09 -3.40
C VAL A 27 -9.36 -7.32 -3.50
N GLN A 28 -9.87 -7.69 -4.68
CA GLN A 28 -11.30 -8.00 -4.85
C GLN A 28 -11.78 -9.17 -4.00
N HIS A 29 -10.93 -10.14 -3.70
CA HIS A 29 -11.29 -11.31 -2.92
C HIS A 29 -11.25 -11.05 -1.40
N GLU A 30 -10.32 -10.22 -0.94
CA GLU A 30 -10.09 -9.99 0.49
C GLU A 30 -10.97 -8.90 1.10
N PHE A 31 -11.36 -7.90 0.31
CA PHE A 31 -12.22 -6.80 0.73
C PHE A 31 -13.68 -7.10 0.36
N ALA A 32 -14.64 -6.69 1.20
CA ALA A 32 -16.05 -6.98 0.93
C ALA A 32 -16.58 -6.12 -0.22
N ASP A 33 -17.61 -6.61 -0.90
CA ASP A 33 -18.28 -5.87 -1.96
C ASP A 33 -18.78 -4.51 -1.42
N GLY A 34 -18.31 -3.43 -2.04
CA GLY A 34 -18.65 -2.06 -1.64
C GLY A 34 -17.68 -1.39 -0.66
N ASP A 35 -16.68 -2.11 -0.13
CA ASP A 35 -15.64 -1.50 0.74
C ASP A 35 -14.63 -0.66 -0.06
N ILE A 36 -14.52 -0.91 -1.36
CA ILE A 36 -13.54 -0.28 -2.26
C ILE A 36 -14.28 0.39 -3.42
N ASP A 37 -14.14 1.71 -3.55
CA ASP A 37 -14.76 2.47 -4.63
C ASP A 37 -14.15 2.13 -6.00
N VAL A 38 -12.82 2.01 -6.07
CA VAL A 38 -12.07 1.81 -7.31
C VAL A 38 -10.81 0.99 -7.06
N ILE A 39 -10.54 0.04 -7.97
CA ILE A 39 -9.26 -0.68 -8.05
C ILE A 39 -8.56 -0.27 -9.36
N LEU A 40 -7.36 0.31 -9.24
CA LEU A 40 -6.51 0.63 -10.36
C LEU A 40 -5.38 -0.40 -10.47
N GLU A 41 -5.45 -1.29 -11.46
CA GLU A 41 -4.45 -2.33 -11.67
C GLU A 41 -3.15 -1.75 -12.27
N GLY A 42 -2.01 -2.21 -11.74
CA GLY A 42 -0.68 -1.82 -12.19
C GLY A 42 0.38 -2.83 -11.78
N ARG A 43 1.56 -2.74 -12.38
CA ARG A 43 2.69 -3.62 -12.06
C ARG A 43 3.26 -3.26 -10.67
N LEU A 44 3.57 -4.28 -9.88
CA LEU A 44 4.29 -4.11 -8.61
C LEU A 44 5.75 -3.74 -8.84
N GLY A 45 6.33 -3.01 -7.88
CA GLY A 45 7.73 -2.60 -7.90
C GLY A 45 8.75 -3.68 -7.48
N GLY A 46 8.30 -4.88 -7.10
CA GLY A 46 9.17 -6.01 -6.78
C GLY A 46 9.88 -5.95 -5.41
N LEU A 47 9.49 -5.06 -4.52
CA LEU A 47 10.01 -5.05 -3.15
C LEU A 47 9.51 -6.28 -2.38
N GLU A 48 10.43 -7.08 -1.83
CA GLU A 48 10.09 -8.26 -1.02
C GLU A 48 9.60 -7.89 0.40
N LYS A 49 9.94 -6.70 0.88
CA LYS A 49 9.63 -6.22 2.24
C LYS A 49 9.16 -4.77 2.19
N PRO A 50 8.39 -4.31 3.20
CA PRO A 50 7.99 -2.91 3.32
C PRO A 50 9.19 -1.96 3.30
N THR A 51 8.95 -0.74 2.86
CA THR A 51 9.96 0.32 2.83
C THR A 51 10.45 0.67 4.23
N ARG A 52 11.73 1.03 4.33
CA ARG A 52 12.32 1.48 5.58
C ARG A 52 11.71 2.80 6.04
N ILE A 53 11.62 2.98 7.36
CA ILE A 53 11.25 4.24 8.01
C ILE A 53 12.47 4.72 8.80
N ILE A 54 12.93 5.92 8.48
CA ILE A 54 14.15 6.49 9.03
C ILE A 54 13.80 7.81 9.69
N ASP A 55 14.25 8.01 10.93
CA ASP A 55 14.23 9.32 11.57
C ASP A 55 15.23 10.24 10.85
N ALA A 56 14.71 11.31 10.25
CA ALA A 56 15.50 12.23 9.45
C ALA A 56 16.51 13.06 10.26
N LEU A 57 16.30 13.24 11.56
CA LEU A 57 17.21 14.03 12.43
C LEU A 57 18.40 13.19 12.88
N THR A 58 18.14 11.92 13.22
CA THR A 58 19.15 11.05 13.85
C THR A 58 19.74 10.02 12.89
N GLY A 59 19.08 9.76 11.76
CA GLY A 59 19.43 8.67 10.85
C GLY A 59 19.05 7.28 11.37
N THR A 60 18.37 7.20 12.52
CA THR A 60 17.98 5.93 13.13
C THR A 60 16.94 5.23 12.26
N VAL A 61 17.15 3.94 11.99
CA VAL A 61 16.17 3.10 11.30
C VAL A 61 15.13 2.63 12.31
N CYS A 62 13.90 3.15 12.19
CA CYS A 62 12.77 2.75 13.01
C CYS A 62 12.15 1.43 12.52
N ARG A 63 12.26 1.16 11.21
CA ARG A 63 11.75 -0.02 10.52
C ARG A 63 12.50 -0.26 9.22
#